data_AF-A0A9J6G313-F1
#
_entry.id   AF-A0A9J6G313-F1
#
_cell.length_a   1.000
_cell.length_b   1.000
_cell.length_c   1.000
_cell.angle_alpha   90.00
_cell.angle_beta   90.00
_cell.angle_gamma   90.00
#
_symmetry.space_group_name_H-M   'P 1'
#
loop_
_entity.id
_entity.type
_entity.pdbx_description
1 polymer ?
#
loop_
_entity_poly.entity_id
_entity_poly.type
_entity_poly.pdbx_seq_one_letter_code
_entity_poly.pdbx_strand_id
1 'polypeptide(L)'
;MLPARPRQYDPCDKLEPLPPDSIKTLKDDLKAAFQTLHALRNLSPSDTHPPAAEEAPDAQVELQDTADLWNEPSQQIIQNHLASLKPLPERQIAEICAATLGQTNNKQWFVERKRRLTASSFKTICSCTKPVGLLKTLLYLSDRAVSEVMVDGRDHEKDAVAAYVSLMRSMDVEVEVFETGLHVHKQHPYLVASPHRLVSIDGREGLLDVKCLPSKKGMTVEDACKDRKFCCALKDGGASLKTNHEYYYQVQGQMAVTGHMWCEFAI
;
A
#
# COMPACT_ATOMS: atom_id res chain seq x y z
N MET A 1 46.62 9.06 -12.03
CA MET A 1 45.92 8.15 -12.97
C MET A 1 44.87 7.39 -12.18
N LEU A 2 43.59 7.68 -12.42
CA LEU A 2 42.44 6.78 -12.12
C LEU A 2 42.59 5.51 -12.99
N PRO A 3 42.01 4.30 -12.71
CA PRO A 3 40.63 4.03 -12.22
C PRO A 3 40.53 2.74 -11.33
N ALA A 4 39.40 2.31 -10.76
CA ALA A 4 38.26 1.62 -11.39
C ALA A 4 37.12 1.41 -10.36
N ARG A 5 35.85 1.42 -10.80
CA ARG A 5 34.68 1.12 -9.95
C ARG A 5 34.64 -0.40 -9.61
N PRO A 6 34.42 -0.84 -8.35
CA PRO A 6 34.20 -2.26 -8.09
C PRO A 6 32.72 -2.63 -8.10
N ARG A 7 32.46 -3.70 -8.86
CA ARG A 7 31.25 -4.48 -9.17
C ARG A 7 30.05 -4.45 -8.19
N GLN A 8 28.86 -4.44 -8.81
CA GLN A 8 27.59 -4.83 -8.19
C GLN A 8 27.71 -6.27 -7.65
N TYR A 9 27.31 -6.46 -6.39
CA TYR A 9 27.36 -7.75 -5.73
C TYR A 9 26.41 -8.74 -6.41
N ASP A 10 26.97 -9.73 -7.11
CA ASP A 10 26.28 -10.95 -7.51
C ASP A 10 26.58 -12.03 -6.46
N PRO A 11 25.59 -12.50 -5.68
CA PRO A 11 25.79 -13.54 -4.68
C PRO A 11 26.29 -14.89 -5.25
N CYS A 12 26.29 -15.05 -6.58
CA CYS A 12 26.77 -16.25 -7.27
C CYS A 12 28.22 -16.12 -7.79
N ASP A 13 28.85 -14.94 -7.73
CA ASP A 13 30.17 -14.67 -8.34
C ASP A 13 31.34 -15.48 -7.75
N LYS A 14 31.15 -16.12 -6.59
CA LYS A 14 32.18 -16.91 -5.88
C LYS A 14 31.90 -18.41 -5.84
N LEU A 15 30.83 -18.86 -6.49
CA LEU A 15 30.49 -20.28 -6.53
C LEU A 15 31.19 -20.91 -7.73
N GLU A 16 32.07 -21.89 -7.47
CA GLU A 16 32.64 -22.67 -8.55
C GLU A 16 31.52 -23.44 -9.27
N PRO A 17 31.53 -23.50 -10.62
CA PRO A 17 30.54 -24.26 -11.36
C PRO A 17 30.60 -25.72 -10.91
N LEU A 18 29.49 -26.23 -10.38
CA LEU A 18 29.41 -27.59 -9.88
C LEU A 18 29.80 -28.60 -10.97
N PRO A 19 30.52 -29.70 -10.63
CA PRO A 19 30.85 -30.74 -11.57
C PRO A 19 29.59 -31.27 -12.27
N PRO A 20 29.64 -31.62 -13.57
CA PRO A 20 28.45 -32.06 -14.33
C PRO A 20 27.72 -33.23 -13.65
N ASP A 21 28.47 -34.14 -13.02
CA ASP A 21 27.92 -35.27 -12.29
C ASP A 21 27.19 -34.83 -11.00
N SER A 22 27.72 -33.83 -10.28
CA SER A 22 27.05 -33.24 -9.11
C SER A 22 25.80 -32.46 -9.50
N ILE A 23 25.80 -31.77 -10.65
CA ILE A 23 24.60 -31.13 -11.21
C ILE A 23 23.57 -32.20 -11.60
N LYS A 24 24.02 -33.32 -12.17
CA LYS A 24 23.14 -34.43 -12.54
C LYS A 24 22.53 -35.08 -11.31
N THR A 25 23.32 -35.38 -10.28
CA THR A 25 22.84 -35.89 -8.99
C THR A 25 21.87 -34.91 -8.34
N LEU A 26 22.20 -33.62 -8.27
CA LEU A 26 21.30 -32.59 -7.71
C LEU A 26 19.98 -32.49 -8.50
N LYS A 27 20.03 -32.63 -9.84
CA LYS A 27 18.83 -32.65 -10.70
C LYS A 27 18.01 -33.91 -10.51
N ASP A 28 18.65 -35.06 -10.32
CA ASP A 28 17.98 -36.33 -10.10
C ASP A 28 17.38 -36.40 -8.69
N ASP A 29 18.06 -35.82 -7.68
CA ASP A 29 17.58 -35.65 -6.31
C ASP A 29 16.44 -34.63 -6.25
N LEU A 30 16.54 -33.50 -6.98
CA LEU A 30 15.42 -32.56 -7.15
C LEU A 30 14.27 -33.23 -7.90
N LYS A 31 14.51 -34.04 -8.94
CA LYS A 31 13.44 -34.78 -9.61
C LYS A 31 12.77 -35.79 -8.69
N ALA A 32 13.52 -36.49 -7.85
CA ALA A 32 13.01 -37.45 -6.87
C ALA A 32 12.27 -36.75 -5.72
N ALA A 33 12.78 -35.62 -5.23
CA ALA A 33 12.17 -34.81 -4.17
C ALA A 33 10.95 -34.00 -4.65
N PHE A 34 10.90 -33.64 -5.94
CA PHE A 34 9.82 -32.89 -6.58
C PHE A 34 8.91 -33.78 -7.43
N GLN A 35 8.89 -35.10 -7.19
CA GLN A 35 7.87 -36.03 -7.74
C GLN A 35 6.42 -35.65 -7.38
N THR A 36 6.20 -34.60 -6.59
CA THR A 36 4.87 -34.04 -6.29
C THR A 36 4.61 -32.62 -6.83
N LEU A 37 5.53 -32.01 -7.59
CA LEU A 37 5.35 -30.64 -8.14
C LEU A 37 5.34 -30.63 -9.67
N HIS A 38 4.14 -30.79 -10.23
CA HIS A 38 3.84 -31.09 -11.63
C HIS A 38 3.92 -29.89 -12.62
N ALA A 39 4.48 -28.74 -12.23
CA ALA A 39 4.24 -27.47 -12.94
C ALA A 39 5.34 -26.99 -13.93
N LEU A 40 6.29 -27.83 -14.36
CA LEU A 40 7.34 -27.42 -15.32
C LEU A 40 7.53 -28.39 -16.51
N ARG A 41 6.46 -29.05 -16.94
CA ARG A 41 6.39 -29.66 -18.27
C ARG A 41 5.44 -28.80 -19.10
N ASN A 42 5.99 -27.94 -19.95
CA ASN A 42 5.49 -27.63 -21.29
C ASN A 42 6.22 -26.39 -21.83
N LEU A 43 7.44 -26.62 -22.32
CA LEU A 43 8.09 -25.76 -23.30
C LEU A 43 8.50 -26.65 -24.48
N SER A 44 7.58 -26.80 -25.45
CA SER A 44 7.78 -26.94 -26.91
C SER A 44 6.57 -27.67 -27.54
N PRO A 45 6.14 -27.32 -28.78
CA PRO A 45 4.85 -27.72 -29.33
C PRO A 45 4.92 -29.03 -30.10
N SER A 46 3.98 -29.93 -29.83
CA SER A 46 3.56 -30.94 -30.80
C SER A 46 2.13 -31.36 -30.49
N ASP A 47 1.28 -31.22 -31.49
CA ASP A 47 -0.13 -31.54 -31.50
C ASP A 47 -0.43 -32.94 -30.98
N THR A 48 -1.40 -33.02 -30.06
CA THR A 48 -2.49 -34.02 -30.05
C THR A 48 -3.39 -33.69 -28.87
N HIS A 49 -4.66 -33.38 -29.16
CA HIS A 49 -5.71 -33.28 -28.14
C HIS A 49 -6.09 -34.69 -27.63
N PRO A 50 -6.19 -34.88 -26.31
CA PRO A 50 -7.28 -35.67 -25.73
C PRO A 50 -7.99 -34.89 -24.60
N PRO A 51 -9.15 -35.39 -24.11
CA PRO A 51 -10.29 -34.55 -23.77
C PRO A 51 -10.15 -33.83 -22.43
N ALA A 52 -10.92 -32.75 -22.31
CA ALA A 52 -11.05 -31.92 -21.13
C ALA A 52 -11.18 -32.76 -19.85
N ALA A 53 -10.14 -32.70 -19.01
CA ALA A 53 -10.28 -33.10 -17.62
C ALA A 53 -11.11 -32.02 -16.94
N GLU A 54 -12.28 -32.41 -16.42
CA GLU A 54 -13.10 -31.60 -15.53
C GLU A 54 -12.21 -31.10 -14.38
N GLU A 55 -12.02 -29.79 -14.29
CA GLU A 55 -11.49 -29.14 -13.09
C GLU A 55 -12.48 -29.44 -11.96
N ALA A 56 -12.03 -30.18 -10.95
CA ALA A 56 -12.77 -30.34 -9.71
C ALA A 56 -13.03 -28.94 -9.12
N PRO A 57 -14.25 -28.64 -8.66
CA PRO A 57 -14.57 -27.32 -8.15
C PRO A 57 -13.68 -27.04 -6.93
N ASP A 58 -12.87 -26.00 -7.03
CA ASP A 58 -12.21 -25.37 -5.88
C ASP A 58 -13.34 -25.00 -4.92
N ALA A 59 -13.55 -25.82 -3.89
CA ALA A 59 -14.58 -25.60 -2.89
C ALA A 59 -14.12 -24.43 -2.02
N GLN A 60 -14.24 -23.22 -2.56
CA GLN A 60 -14.16 -21.98 -1.81
C GLN A 60 -15.27 -22.06 -0.77
N VAL A 61 -14.90 -22.32 0.48
CA VAL A 61 -15.84 -22.25 1.60
C VAL A 61 -16.16 -20.77 1.79
N GLU A 62 -17.20 -20.31 1.08
CA GLU A 62 -17.68 -18.93 1.16
C GLU A 62 -18.34 -18.70 2.52
N LEU A 63 -17.85 -17.69 3.25
CA LEU A 63 -18.56 -17.17 4.41
C LEU A 63 -19.85 -16.49 3.93
N GLN A 64 -20.99 -17.01 4.33
CA GLN A 64 -22.27 -16.36 4.05
C GLN A 64 -22.40 -15.05 4.85
N ASP A 65 -23.17 -14.09 4.34
CA ASP A 65 -23.42 -12.80 5.01
C ASP A 65 -24.03 -12.95 6.42
N THR A 66 -24.66 -14.08 6.71
CA THR A 66 -25.27 -14.42 8.00
C THR A 66 -24.35 -15.19 8.94
N ALA A 67 -23.13 -15.53 8.52
CA ALA A 67 -22.18 -16.28 9.33
C ALA A 67 -21.76 -15.50 10.57
N ASP A 68 -21.73 -16.19 11.73
CA ASP A 68 -21.06 -15.65 12.90
C ASP A 68 -19.55 -15.70 12.67
N LEU A 69 -18.96 -14.53 12.41
CA LEU A 69 -17.54 -14.39 12.11
C LEU A 69 -16.65 -14.76 13.30
N TRP A 70 -17.17 -14.83 14.53
CA TRP A 70 -16.39 -15.08 15.75
C TRP A 70 -16.40 -16.54 16.19
N ASN A 71 -17.18 -17.40 15.55
CA ASN A 71 -17.15 -18.84 15.84
C ASN A 71 -15.89 -19.51 15.25
N GLU A 72 -15.54 -20.67 15.78
CA GLU A 72 -14.33 -21.40 15.40
C GLU A 72 -14.28 -21.77 13.90
N PRO A 73 -15.35 -22.27 13.26
CA PRO A 73 -15.36 -22.54 11.82
C PRO A 73 -15.05 -21.30 10.96
N SER A 74 -15.69 -20.16 11.25
CA SER A 74 -15.49 -18.91 10.51
C SER A 74 -14.06 -18.39 10.70
N GLN A 75 -13.54 -18.44 11.93
CA GLN A 75 -12.17 -18.04 12.21
C GLN A 75 -11.16 -18.93 11.48
N GLN A 76 -11.42 -20.24 11.38
CA GLN A 76 -10.56 -21.15 10.62
C GLN A 76 -10.55 -20.82 9.11
N ILE A 77 -11.71 -20.51 8.53
CA ILE A 77 -11.80 -20.08 7.12
C ILE A 77 -11.00 -18.79 6.90
N ILE A 78 -11.17 -17.79 7.77
CA ILE A 78 -10.45 -16.52 7.70
C ILE A 78 -8.93 -16.74 7.80
N GLN A 79 -8.48 -17.55 8.76
CA GLN A 79 -7.06 -17.84 8.95
C GLN A 79 -6.47 -18.58 7.75
N ASN A 80 -7.18 -19.58 7.22
CA ASN A 80 -6.76 -20.30 6.01
C ASN A 80 -6.68 -19.36 4.80
N HIS A 81 -7.64 -18.44 4.65
CA HIS A 81 -7.60 -17.42 3.61
C HIS A 81 -6.39 -16.49 3.79
N LEU A 82 -6.18 -15.94 4.98
CA LEU A 82 -5.03 -15.06 5.26
C LEU A 82 -3.69 -15.78 5.02
N ALA A 83 -3.59 -17.07 5.36
CA ALA A 83 -2.41 -17.89 5.10
C ALA A 83 -2.19 -18.21 3.61
N SER A 84 -3.26 -18.22 2.80
CA SER A 84 -3.16 -18.45 1.36
C SER A 84 -2.77 -17.20 0.58
N LEU A 85 -2.92 -16.01 1.18
CA LEU A 85 -2.50 -14.75 0.57
C LEU A 85 -0.99 -14.71 0.40
N LYS A 86 -0.55 -14.56 -0.85
CA LYS A 86 0.87 -14.47 -1.20
C LYS A 86 1.34 -13.02 -1.18
N PRO A 87 2.57 -12.73 -0.71
CA PRO A 87 3.18 -11.42 -0.88
C PRO A 87 3.20 -10.99 -2.35
N LEU A 88 3.00 -9.70 -2.60
CA LEU A 88 3.02 -9.15 -3.94
C LEU A 88 4.47 -8.82 -4.35
N PRO A 89 4.94 -9.22 -5.56
CA PRO A 89 6.27 -8.84 -6.03
C PRO A 89 6.43 -7.32 -6.17
N GLU A 90 7.61 -6.80 -5.85
CA GLU A 90 7.90 -5.35 -5.91
C GLU A 90 7.62 -4.74 -7.29
N ARG A 91 7.94 -5.47 -8.35
CA ARG A 91 7.63 -5.06 -9.72
C ARG A 91 6.13 -4.81 -9.92
N GLN A 92 5.28 -5.70 -9.40
CA GLN A 92 3.84 -5.57 -9.53
C GLN A 92 3.28 -4.43 -8.67
N ILE A 93 3.85 -4.20 -7.48
CA ILE A 93 3.53 -3.04 -6.65
C ILE A 93 3.85 -1.74 -7.40
N ALA A 94 5.04 -1.67 -8.02
CA ALA A 94 5.47 -0.52 -8.82
C ALA A 94 4.58 -0.31 -10.06
N GLU A 95 4.20 -1.38 -10.76
CA GLU A 95 3.27 -1.33 -11.90
C GLU A 95 1.88 -0.81 -11.48
N ILE A 96 1.34 -1.26 -10.34
CA ILE A 96 0.07 -0.74 -9.80
C ILE A 96 0.22 0.75 -9.46
N CYS A 97 1.29 1.14 -8.78
CA CYS A 97 1.53 2.54 -8.42
C CYS A 97 1.59 3.43 -9.67
N ALA A 98 2.36 3.04 -10.68
CA ALA A 98 2.47 3.77 -11.95
C ALA A 98 1.13 3.82 -12.70
N ALA A 99 0.42 2.71 -12.80
CA ALA A 99 -0.88 2.62 -13.49
C ALA A 99 -1.99 3.43 -12.80
N THR A 100 -1.81 3.79 -11.52
CA THR A 100 -2.78 4.53 -10.70
C THR A 100 -2.34 5.97 -10.39
N LEU A 101 -1.29 6.48 -11.06
CA LEU A 101 -0.89 7.88 -11.01
C LEU A 101 -2.07 8.81 -11.35
N GLY A 102 -2.12 9.97 -10.70
CA GLY A 102 -3.22 10.94 -10.80
C GLY A 102 -4.43 10.62 -9.91
N GLN A 103 -4.41 9.48 -9.20
CA GLN A 103 -5.33 9.11 -8.13
C GLN A 103 -6.81 9.34 -8.45
N THR A 104 -7.43 10.39 -7.91
CA THR A 104 -8.85 10.72 -8.11
C THR A 104 -9.21 10.98 -9.58
N ASN A 105 -8.24 11.32 -10.42
CA ASN A 105 -8.41 11.50 -11.86
C ASN A 105 -8.15 10.21 -12.66
N ASN A 106 -7.90 9.09 -11.99
CA ASN A 106 -7.57 7.82 -12.62
C ASN A 106 -8.58 6.72 -12.23
N LYS A 107 -9.29 6.18 -13.22
CA LYS A 107 -10.29 5.13 -12.99
C LYS A 107 -9.70 3.84 -12.42
N GLN A 108 -8.47 3.48 -12.80
CA GLN A 108 -7.79 2.30 -12.27
C GLN A 108 -7.51 2.42 -10.77
N TRP A 109 -7.22 3.64 -10.29
CA TRP A 109 -7.03 3.89 -8.86
C TRP A 109 -8.28 3.52 -8.06
N PHE A 110 -9.48 3.83 -8.56
CA PHE A 110 -10.72 3.39 -7.92
C PHE A 110 -10.88 1.87 -7.97
N VAL A 111 -10.63 1.23 -9.11
CA VAL A 111 -10.74 -0.24 -9.26
C VAL A 111 -9.85 -0.97 -8.28
N GLU A 112 -8.58 -0.58 -8.16
CA GLU A 112 -7.63 -1.19 -7.24
C GLU A 112 -8.02 -0.95 -5.76
N ARG A 113 -8.56 0.23 -5.44
CA ARG A 113 -9.04 0.55 -4.07
C ARG A 113 -10.29 -0.22 -3.67
N LYS A 114 -11.22 -0.50 -4.60
CA LYS A 114 -12.46 -1.21 -4.28
C LYS A 114 -12.23 -2.60 -3.67
N ARG A 115 -11.07 -3.20 -3.93
CA ARG A 115 -10.73 -4.57 -3.50
C ARG A 115 -9.88 -4.61 -2.24
N ARG A 116 -9.50 -3.47 -1.65
CA ARG A 116 -8.46 -3.37 -0.62
C ARG A 116 -8.82 -2.35 0.46
N LEU A 117 -8.26 -2.54 1.66
CA LEU A 117 -8.41 -1.64 2.79
C LEU A 117 -7.46 -0.46 2.65
N THR A 118 -8.01 0.75 2.68
CA THR A 118 -7.24 1.98 2.46
C THR A 118 -6.77 2.60 3.77
N ALA A 119 -5.57 3.19 3.80
CA ALA A 119 -5.04 3.88 4.97
C ALA A 119 -6.00 4.94 5.55
N SER A 120 -6.73 5.66 4.69
CA SER A 120 -7.75 6.64 5.08
C SER A 120 -8.91 6.06 5.91
N SER A 121 -9.11 4.74 5.93
CA SER A 121 -10.14 4.07 6.75
C SER A 121 -9.58 3.36 7.99
N PHE A 122 -8.27 3.41 8.23
CA PHE A 122 -7.63 2.61 9.29
C PHE A 122 -8.11 2.99 10.69
N LYS A 123 -8.36 4.27 10.97
CA LYS A 123 -8.95 4.66 12.26
C LYS A 123 -10.26 3.92 12.52
N THR A 124 -11.18 4.00 11.56
CA THR A 124 -12.50 3.37 11.64
C THR A 124 -12.40 1.86 11.80
N ILE A 125 -11.48 1.21 11.07
CA ILE A 125 -11.24 -0.23 11.15
C ILE A 125 -10.68 -0.60 12.52
N CYS A 126 -9.61 0.05 12.98
CA CYS A 126 -8.96 -0.25 14.25
C CYS A 126 -9.85 0.03 15.48
N SER A 127 -10.78 0.98 15.39
CA SER A 127 -11.74 1.26 16.47
C SER A 127 -13.08 0.53 16.31
N CYS A 128 -13.24 -0.33 15.31
CA CYS A 128 -14.52 -0.97 15.03
C CYS A 128 -14.80 -2.08 16.05
N THR A 129 -15.89 -1.92 16.80
CA THR A 129 -16.40 -2.95 17.72
C THR A 129 -17.57 -3.74 17.14
N LYS A 130 -18.24 -3.20 16.10
CA LYS A 130 -19.40 -3.80 15.43
C LYS A 130 -19.18 -3.79 13.91
N PRO A 131 -18.57 -4.85 13.35
CA PRO A 131 -18.03 -4.82 12.00
C PRO A 131 -19.08 -4.81 10.89
N VAL A 132 -20.32 -5.27 11.14
CA VAL A 132 -21.35 -5.46 10.10
C VAL A 132 -21.59 -4.19 9.26
N GLY A 133 -21.78 -3.04 9.89
CA GLY A 133 -22.01 -1.78 9.17
C GLY A 133 -20.78 -1.29 8.40
N LEU A 134 -19.59 -1.49 8.98
CA LEU A 134 -18.32 -1.14 8.34
C LEU A 134 -18.04 -2.04 7.13
N LEU A 135 -18.24 -3.35 7.27
CA LEU A 135 -18.11 -4.32 6.19
C LEU A 135 -19.06 -3.98 5.04
N LYS A 136 -20.33 -3.67 5.33
CA LYS A 136 -21.26 -3.21 4.28
C LYS A 136 -20.75 -1.98 3.55
N THR A 137 -20.18 -1.02 4.28
CA THR A 137 -19.63 0.21 3.70
C THR A 137 -18.37 -0.05 2.86
N LEU A 138 -17.53 -1.02 3.26
CA LEU A 138 -16.28 -1.37 2.58
C LEU A 138 -16.50 -2.27 1.36
N LEU A 139 -17.44 -3.22 1.44
CA LEU A 139 -17.74 -4.20 0.39
C LEU A 139 -18.71 -3.64 -0.64
N TYR A 140 -19.76 -2.96 -0.19
CA TYR A 140 -20.76 -2.33 -1.04
C TYR A 140 -20.49 -0.83 -1.08
N LEU A 141 -19.32 -0.46 -1.63
CA LEU A 141 -18.94 0.93 -1.87
C LEU A 141 -20.04 1.60 -2.69
N SER A 142 -20.97 2.28 -1.99
CA SER A 142 -21.87 3.22 -2.61
C SER A 142 -21.03 4.36 -3.19
N ASP A 143 -21.49 4.94 -4.29
CA ASP A 143 -20.94 6.19 -4.80
C ASP A 143 -21.10 7.23 -3.69
N ARG A 144 -20.06 7.38 -2.86
CA ARG A 144 -20.08 8.33 -1.75
C ARG A 144 -20.26 9.70 -2.36
N ALA A 145 -21.28 10.41 -1.88
CA ALA A 145 -21.48 11.80 -2.25
C ALA A 145 -20.18 12.58 -1.99
N VAL A 146 -19.65 13.20 -3.03
CA VAL A 146 -18.51 14.10 -2.92
C VAL A 146 -19.01 15.34 -2.20
N SER A 147 -18.49 15.64 -1.02
CA SER A 147 -18.84 16.87 -0.30
C SER A 147 -18.09 18.06 -0.89
N GLU A 148 -18.63 19.28 -0.73
CA GLU A 148 -17.95 20.51 -1.13
C GLU A 148 -16.56 20.63 -0.48
N VAL A 149 -16.42 20.17 0.78
CA VAL A 149 -15.13 20.12 1.48
C VAL A 149 -14.12 19.21 0.77
N MET A 150 -14.57 18.08 0.21
CA MET A 150 -13.71 17.19 -0.58
C MET A 150 -13.37 17.77 -1.96
N VAL A 151 -14.25 18.56 -2.56
CA VAL A 151 -13.95 19.29 -3.79
C VAL A 151 -12.89 20.35 -3.50
N ASP A 152 -13.15 21.22 -2.55
CA ASP A 152 -12.27 22.32 -2.16
C ASP A 152 -10.87 21.82 -1.78
N GLY A 153 -10.80 20.72 -1.02
CA GLY A 153 -9.53 20.10 -0.65
C GLY A 153 -8.74 19.55 -1.83
N ARG A 154 -9.41 19.02 -2.86
CA ARG A 154 -8.74 18.53 -4.09
C ARG A 154 -8.27 19.68 -4.97
N ASP A 155 -9.07 20.74 -5.06
CA ASP A 155 -8.76 21.88 -5.92
C ASP A 155 -7.55 22.66 -5.39
N HIS A 156 -7.40 22.77 -4.06
CA HIS A 156 -6.30 23.50 -3.43
C HIS A 156 -5.11 22.64 -3.02
N GLU A 157 -5.15 21.31 -3.22
CA GLU A 157 -4.06 20.41 -2.86
C GLU A 157 -2.72 20.85 -3.49
N LYS A 158 -2.76 21.23 -4.78
CA LYS A 158 -1.56 21.68 -5.50
C LYS A 158 -1.02 23.01 -4.96
N ASP A 159 -1.90 23.93 -4.58
CA ASP A 159 -1.52 25.21 -4.02
C ASP A 159 -0.85 25.02 -2.66
N ALA A 160 -1.39 24.13 -1.82
CA ALA A 160 -0.81 23.79 -0.53
C ALA A 160 0.54 23.07 -0.67
N VAL A 161 0.71 22.18 -1.65
CA VAL A 161 2.03 21.59 -1.98
C VAL A 161 3.02 22.67 -2.42
N ALA A 162 2.61 23.63 -3.26
CA ALA A 162 3.47 24.73 -3.70
C ALA A 162 3.87 25.66 -2.54
N ALA A 163 2.95 25.94 -1.62
CA ALA A 163 3.22 26.70 -0.40
C ALA A 163 4.21 25.96 0.51
N TYR A 164 4.04 24.64 0.71
CA TYR A 164 4.98 23.80 1.44
C TYR A 164 6.39 23.87 0.84
N VAL A 165 6.54 23.69 -0.48
CA VAL A 165 7.86 23.78 -1.14
C VAL A 165 8.49 25.16 -0.96
N SER A 166 7.68 26.22 -1.05
CA SER A 166 8.15 27.60 -0.86
C SER A 166 8.63 27.84 0.57
N LEU A 167 7.91 27.32 1.57
CA LEU A 167 8.28 27.39 2.97
C LEU A 167 9.60 26.67 3.24
N MET A 168 9.74 25.43 2.77
CA MET A 168 10.97 24.63 2.93
C MET A 168 12.19 25.34 2.34
N ARG A 169 12.06 25.89 1.13
CA ARG A 169 13.12 26.67 0.49
C ARG A 169 13.47 27.96 1.25
N SER A 170 12.48 28.63 1.86
CA SER A 170 12.74 29.83 2.67
C SER A 170 13.51 29.53 3.97
N MET A 171 13.53 28.27 4.39
CA MET A 171 14.31 27.76 5.51
C MET A 171 15.64 27.11 5.07
N ASP A 172 16.07 27.36 3.81
CA ASP A 172 17.25 26.78 3.19
C ASP A 172 17.24 25.23 3.16
N VAL A 173 16.05 24.62 3.12
CA VAL A 173 15.89 23.16 2.99
C VAL A 173 15.59 22.81 1.53
N GLU A 174 16.45 21.99 0.93
CA GLU A 174 16.24 21.47 -0.42
C GLU A 174 15.19 20.35 -0.38
N VAL A 175 14.07 20.57 -1.08
CA VAL A 175 12.97 19.60 -1.16
C VAL A 175 12.58 19.34 -2.61
N GLU A 176 12.49 18.06 -2.95
CA GLU A 176 11.89 17.57 -4.19
C GLU A 176 10.55 16.92 -3.88
N VAL A 177 9.56 17.10 -4.76
CA VAL A 177 8.19 16.59 -4.56
C VAL A 177 7.74 15.86 -5.82
N PHE A 178 7.22 14.65 -5.67
CA PHE A 178 6.80 13.78 -6.75
C PHE A 178 5.35 13.34 -6.61
N GLU A 179 4.63 13.31 -7.72
CA GLU A 179 3.32 12.67 -7.81
C GLU A 179 3.43 11.16 -7.58
N THR A 180 2.38 10.55 -7.03
CA THR A 180 2.37 9.13 -6.71
C THR A 180 0.98 8.52 -6.90
N GLY A 181 0.94 7.20 -7.14
CA GLY A 181 -0.28 6.42 -7.23
C GLY A 181 -0.63 5.68 -5.94
N LEU A 182 -1.30 4.54 -6.11
CA LEU A 182 -1.67 3.62 -5.05
C LEU A 182 -0.50 2.68 -4.73
N HIS A 183 -0.07 2.67 -3.48
CA HIS A 183 0.91 1.73 -2.94
C HIS A 183 0.19 0.55 -2.29
N VAL A 184 0.77 -0.63 -2.46
CA VAL A 184 0.27 -1.90 -1.92
C VAL A 184 1.28 -2.49 -0.95
N HIS A 185 0.83 -2.92 0.21
CA HIS A 185 1.74 -3.50 1.21
C HIS A 185 2.26 -4.85 0.72
N LYS A 186 3.59 -5.02 0.71
CA LYS A 186 4.27 -6.20 0.15
C LYS A 186 3.80 -7.52 0.75
N GLN A 187 3.78 -7.62 2.08
CA GLN A 187 3.39 -8.84 2.81
C GLN A 187 1.87 -8.98 3.01
N HIS A 188 1.11 -7.89 2.91
CA HIS A 188 -0.32 -7.85 3.20
C HIS A 188 -1.05 -7.14 2.07
N PRO A 189 -1.18 -7.74 0.87
CA PRO A 189 -1.63 -7.03 -0.34
C PRO A 189 -3.08 -6.53 -0.32
N TYR A 190 -3.83 -6.84 0.74
CA TYR A 190 -5.14 -6.28 1.04
C TYR A 190 -5.06 -4.90 1.71
N LEU A 191 -3.88 -4.42 2.09
CA LEU A 191 -3.64 -3.08 2.64
C LEU A 191 -3.02 -2.16 1.57
N VAL A 192 -3.60 -0.96 1.43
CA VAL A 192 -3.13 0.04 0.47
C VAL A 192 -3.12 1.45 1.03
N ALA A 193 -2.30 2.29 0.42
CA ALA A 193 -2.14 3.69 0.75
C ALA A 193 -2.00 4.54 -0.52
N SER A 194 -2.53 5.74 -0.48
CA SER A 194 -2.27 6.78 -1.48
C SER A 194 -1.79 8.01 -0.72
N PRO A 195 -0.47 8.16 -0.48
CA PRO A 195 0.07 9.43 -0.02
C PRO A 195 -0.23 10.52 -1.07
N HIS A 196 -0.34 11.77 -0.65
CA HIS A 196 -0.56 12.85 -1.63
C HIS A 196 0.69 13.01 -2.48
N ARG A 197 1.88 13.08 -1.88
CA ARG A 197 3.16 13.16 -2.61
C ARG A 197 4.23 12.26 -1.97
N LEU A 198 5.21 11.87 -2.78
CA LEU A 198 6.54 11.48 -2.29
C LEU A 198 7.40 12.73 -2.21
N VAL A 199 8.28 12.79 -1.23
CA VAL A 199 9.22 13.91 -1.05
C VAL A 199 10.63 13.42 -0.80
N SER A 200 11.61 14.17 -1.27
CA SER A 200 13.03 13.97 -0.93
C SER A 200 13.54 15.23 -0.24
N ILE A 201 14.01 15.10 1.00
CA ILE A 201 14.61 16.19 1.79
C ILE A 201 16.02 15.77 2.17
N ASP A 202 17.02 16.55 1.76
CA ASP A 202 18.45 16.26 1.97
C ASP A 202 18.84 14.83 1.55
N GLY A 203 18.28 14.36 0.42
CA GLY A 203 18.52 13.03 -0.12
C GLY A 203 17.84 11.87 0.63
N ARG A 204 16.93 12.17 1.58
CA ARG A 204 16.11 11.17 2.27
C ARG A 204 14.69 11.20 1.72
N GLU A 205 14.18 10.06 1.31
CA GLU A 205 12.80 9.91 0.82
C GLU A 205 11.81 9.80 1.99
N GLY A 206 10.64 10.43 1.82
CA GLY A 206 9.53 10.42 2.75
C GLY A 206 8.21 10.68 2.04
N LEU A 207 7.17 10.82 2.84
CA LEU A 207 5.82 11.11 2.36
C LEU A 207 5.45 12.57 2.68
N LEU A 208 4.51 13.11 1.92
CA LEU A 208 3.81 14.34 2.26
C LEU A 208 2.30 14.08 2.17
N ASP A 209 1.61 14.32 3.29
CA ASP A 209 0.15 14.26 3.39
C ASP A 209 -0.40 15.66 3.69
N VAL A 210 -1.10 16.25 2.73
CA VAL A 210 -1.63 17.62 2.79
C VAL A 210 -3.12 17.61 3.13
N LYS A 211 -3.58 18.50 4.00
CA LYS A 211 -4.99 18.67 4.36
C LYS A 211 -5.41 20.12 4.27
N CYS A 212 -6.05 20.51 3.17
CA CYS A 212 -6.73 21.80 3.09
C CYS A 212 -8.06 21.73 3.85
N LEU A 213 -8.18 22.45 4.97
CA LEU A 213 -9.35 22.42 5.85
C LEU A 213 -10.15 23.73 5.74
N PRO A 214 -11.26 23.77 4.97
CA PRO A 214 -12.00 25.01 4.72
C PRO A 214 -12.53 25.67 6.00
N SER A 215 -12.85 24.84 7.00
CA SER A 215 -13.31 25.29 8.33
C SER A 215 -12.26 26.04 9.15
N LYS A 216 -10.99 26.06 8.70
CA LYS A 216 -9.85 26.75 9.33
C LYS A 216 -9.22 27.80 8.42
N LYS A 217 -9.89 28.16 7.32
CA LYS A 217 -9.40 29.15 6.36
C LYS A 217 -9.11 30.50 7.06
N GLY A 218 -7.91 31.04 6.81
CA GLY A 218 -7.47 32.31 7.39
C GLY A 218 -7.00 32.24 8.84
N MET A 219 -6.99 31.06 9.46
CA MET A 219 -6.45 30.87 10.79
C MET A 219 -4.97 30.47 10.72
N THR A 220 -4.18 30.88 11.72
CA THR A 220 -2.88 30.27 11.99
C THR A 220 -3.06 28.85 12.54
N VAL A 221 -2.03 28.01 12.44
CA VAL A 221 -2.08 26.65 13.00
C VAL A 221 -2.24 26.71 14.52
N GLU A 222 -1.61 27.68 15.17
CA GLU A 222 -1.70 27.96 16.60
C GLU A 222 -3.13 28.31 17.02
N ASP A 223 -3.81 29.18 16.25
CA ASP A 223 -5.20 29.53 16.49
C ASP A 223 -6.13 28.33 16.24
N ALA A 224 -5.89 27.56 15.19
CA ALA A 224 -6.67 26.35 14.89
C ALA A 224 -6.54 25.31 16.01
N CYS A 225 -5.36 25.18 16.63
CA CYS A 225 -5.13 24.29 17.77
C CYS A 225 -5.91 24.65 19.04
N LYS A 226 -6.46 25.87 19.15
CA LYS A 226 -7.37 26.23 20.26
C LYS A 226 -8.70 25.48 20.17
N ASP A 227 -9.10 25.02 18.99
CA ASP A 227 -10.25 24.14 18.81
C ASP A 227 -9.88 22.69 19.18
N ARG A 228 -10.53 22.17 20.23
CA ARG A 228 -10.32 20.79 20.68
C ARG A 228 -10.64 19.74 19.60
N LYS A 229 -11.52 20.06 18.64
CA LYS A 229 -11.89 19.20 17.52
C LYS A 229 -10.90 19.26 16.35
N PHE A 230 -9.96 20.20 16.34
CA PHE A 230 -8.93 20.28 15.31
C PHE A 230 -8.02 19.04 15.34
N CYS A 231 -7.45 18.69 14.18
CA CYS A 231 -6.63 17.48 14.06
C CYS A 231 -5.28 17.59 14.80
N CYS A 232 -4.74 18.79 14.97
CA CYS A 232 -3.49 19.04 15.69
C CYS A 232 -3.73 19.62 17.09
N ALA A 233 -2.70 19.51 17.93
CA ALA A 233 -2.57 20.20 19.20
C ALA A 233 -1.18 20.84 19.29
N LEU A 234 -1.07 21.97 19.99
CA LEU A 234 0.22 22.52 20.36
C LEU A 234 0.89 21.64 21.41
N LYS A 235 2.15 21.31 21.17
CA LYS A 235 3.08 20.65 22.11
C LYS A 235 4.35 21.49 22.17
N ASP A 236 5.24 21.16 23.10
CA ASP A 236 6.56 21.80 23.19
C ASP A 236 7.30 21.62 21.85
N GLY A 237 7.51 22.72 21.12
CA GLY A 237 8.12 22.71 19.78
C GLY A 237 7.17 22.91 18.60
N GLY A 238 5.85 23.08 18.82
CA GLY A 238 4.91 23.49 17.77
C GLY A 238 3.65 22.62 17.68
N ALA A 239 2.92 22.75 16.58
CA ALA A 239 1.73 21.95 16.33
C ALA A 239 2.09 20.51 15.96
N SER A 240 1.38 19.54 16.55
CA SER A 240 1.56 18.12 16.25
C SER A 240 0.21 17.44 16.04
N LEU A 241 0.15 16.53 15.08
CA LEU A 241 -1.03 15.72 14.81
C LEU A 241 -1.40 14.87 16.04
N LYS A 242 -2.68 14.90 16.44
CA LYS A 242 -3.17 14.16 17.60
C LYS A 242 -3.20 12.66 17.29
N THR A 243 -2.60 11.86 18.16
CA THR A 243 -2.47 10.39 17.97
C THR A 243 -3.79 9.64 17.98
N ASN A 244 -4.85 10.22 18.53
CA ASN A 244 -6.20 9.66 18.51
C ASN A 244 -7.03 10.08 17.29
N HIS A 245 -6.55 11.01 16.46
CA HIS A 245 -7.25 11.55 15.29
C HIS A 245 -7.15 10.61 14.08
N GLU A 246 -8.12 10.66 13.18
CA GLU A 246 -8.17 9.77 12.00
C GLU A 246 -6.96 9.93 11.07
N TYR A 247 -6.52 11.17 10.84
CA TYR A 247 -5.34 11.47 10.03
C TYR A 247 -4.05 10.86 10.59
N TYR A 248 -3.94 10.67 11.91
CA TYR A 248 -2.76 10.00 12.47
C TYR A 248 -2.69 8.54 12.03
N TYR A 249 -3.83 7.83 12.08
CA TYR A 249 -3.91 6.46 11.60
C TYR A 249 -3.70 6.38 10.08
N GLN A 250 -4.18 7.38 9.33
CA GLN A 250 -3.91 7.48 7.90
C GLN A 250 -2.40 7.60 7.62
N VAL A 251 -1.71 8.54 8.28
CA VAL A 251 -0.27 8.78 8.09
C VAL A 251 0.55 7.54 8.49
N GLN A 252 0.27 6.96 9.66
CA GLN A 252 0.93 5.72 10.11
C GLN A 252 0.67 4.56 9.13
N GLY A 253 -0.55 4.46 8.61
CA GLY A 253 -0.91 3.49 7.59
C GLY A 253 -0.18 3.69 6.26
N GLN A 254 -0.05 4.94 5.80
CA GLN A 254 0.71 5.29 4.61
C GLN A 254 2.18 4.90 4.76
N MET A 255 2.81 5.26 5.87
CA MET A 255 4.20 4.90 6.19
C MET A 255 4.39 3.37 6.22
N ALA A 256 3.52 2.65 6.92
CA ALA A 256 3.60 1.19 7.02
C ALA A 256 3.42 0.48 5.67
N VAL A 257 2.46 0.92 4.85
CA VAL A 257 2.19 0.32 3.53
C VAL A 257 3.34 0.57 2.55
N THR A 258 3.91 1.77 2.58
CA THR A 258 4.94 2.20 1.61
C THR A 258 6.36 1.89 2.07
N GLY A 259 6.57 1.56 3.35
CA GLY A 259 7.89 1.32 3.93
C GLY A 259 8.68 2.59 4.26
N HIS A 260 8.07 3.77 4.23
CA HIS A 260 8.74 5.04 4.54
C HIS A 260 8.84 5.27 6.05
N MET A 261 9.95 5.86 6.48
CA MET A 261 10.23 6.09 7.91
C MET A 261 9.64 7.39 8.46
N TRP A 262 9.17 8.28 7.59
CA TRP A 262 8.58 9.56 7.99
C TRP A 262 7.58 10.07 6.96
N CYS A 263 6.74 11.00 7.42
CA CYS A 263 5.74 11.70 6.62
C CYS A 263 5.61 13.13 7.15
N GLU A 264 5.75 14.11 6.28
CA GLU A 264 5.39 15.50 6.57
C GLU A 264 3.88 15.66 6.47
N PHE A 265 3.28 16.23 7.50
CA PHE A 265 1.83 16.45 7.57
C PHE A 265 1.55 17.95 7.51
N ALA A 266 1.07 18.42 6.36
CA ALA A 266 0.82 19.83 6.10
C ALA A 266 -0.67 20.16 6.14
N ILE A 267 -1.02 21.34 6.67
CA ILE A 267 -2.39 21.88 6.74
C ILE A 267 -2.41 23.29 6.17
#